data_AF-J2ZLG3-F1
#
_entry.id   AF-J2ZLG3-F1
#
_cell.length_a   1.000
_cell.length_b   1.000
_cell.length_c   1.000
_cell.angle_alpha   90.00
_cell.angle_beta   90.00
_cell.angle_gamma   90.00
#
_symmetry.space_group_name_H-M   'P 1'
#
loop_
_entity.id
_entity.type
_entity.pdbx_description
1 polymer ?
#
loop_
_entity_poly.entity_id
_entity_poly.type
_entity_poly.pdbx_seq_one_letter_code
_entity_poly.pdbx_strand_id
1 'polypeptide(L)'
;MSYMDAWEQIIAEQERERDRLRVNRITVRVDDKKKSKRNVHQKEKVIEYGFVERDLYDENLFGRFELYFADRDALLQQDRFGDEIAFGELADEHAVATAIFSYLAEHYSQFLEETPFAISYNPIAEAWIIEGTLPPGWLGGVIYIALAKENGELLMMYGTR
;
A
#
# COMPACT_ATOMS: atom_id res chain seq x y z
N MET A 1 17.15 17.11 -21.76
CA MET A 1 15.85 17.12 -21.06
C MET A 1 15.95 18.10 -19.91
N SER A 2 15.02 19.04 -19.83
CA SER A 2 14.96 20.00 -18.73
C SER A 2 14.50 19.28 -17.46
N TYR A 3 14.94 19.73 -16.29
CA TYR A 3 14.46 19.18 -15.01
C TYR A 3 12.93 19.28 -14.88
N MET A 4 12.30 20.29 -15.49
CA MET A 4 10.84 20.43 -15.53
C MET A 4 10.17 19.27 -16.26
N ASP A 5 10.72 18.84 -17.39
CA ASP A 5 10.15 17.75 -18.21
C ASP A 5 10.13 16.41 -17.46
N ALA A 6 11.14 16.18 -16.60
CA ALA A 6 11.24 14.97 -15.79
C ALA A 6 10.21 14.94 -14.64
N TRP A 7 9.95 16.09 -14.00
CA TRP A 7 8.94 16.19 -12.95
C TRP A 7 7.52 16.03 -13.50
N GLU A 8 7.23 16.61 -14.66
CA GLU A 8 5.92 16.45 -15.31
C GLU A 8 5.65 14.99 -15.70
N GLN A 9 6.67 14.26 -16.15
CA GLN A 9 6.55 12.83 -16.44
C GLN A 9 6.25 11.99 -15.20
N ILE A 10 6.93 12.26 -14.08
CA ILE A 10 6.70 11.55 -12.81
C ILE A 10 5.27 11.79 -12.32
N ILE A 11 4.80 13.04 -12.35
CA ILE A 11 3.43 13.37 -11.94
C ILE A 11 2.42 12.64 -12.83
N ALA A 12 2.60 12.68 -14.15
CA ALA A 12 1.67 12.02 -15.08
C ALA A 12 1.68 10.49 -14.96
N GLU A 13 2.77 9.88 -14.52
CA GLU A 13 2.85 8.45 -14.22
C GLU A 13 2.11 8.12 -12.92
N GLN A 14 2.32 8.90 -11.85
CA GLN A 14 1.61 8.75 -10.58
C GLN A 14 0.10 8.91 -10.74
N GLU A 15 -0.35 9.89 -11.53
CA GLU A 15 -1.78 10.08 -11.80
C GLU A 15 -2.39 8.87 -12.53
N ARG A 16 -1.66 8.29 -13.48
CA ARG A 16 -2.09 7.06 -14.18
C ARG A 16 -2.16 5.87 -13.25
N GLU A 17 -1.18 5.69 -12.37
CA GLU A 17 -1.20 4.63 -11.36
C GLU A 17 -2.37 4.80 -10.40
N ARG A 18 -2.62 6.02 -9.92
CA ARG A 18 -3.78 6.34 -9.07
C ARG A 18 -5.10 6.02 -9.76
N ASP A 19 -5.24 6.40 -11.03
CA ASP A 19 -6.44 6.11 -11.80
C ASP A 19 -6.62 4.59 -12.04
N ARG A 20 -5.53 3.81 -12.16
CA ARG A 20 -5.60 2.34 -12.17
C ARG A 20 -6.13 1.79 -10.84
N LEU A 21 -5.64 2.32 -9.72
CA LEU A 21 -6.02 1.84 -8.37
C LEU A 21 -7.41 2.25 -7.93
N ARG A 22 -8.12 3.09 -8.68
CA ARG A 22 -9.52 3.45 -8.41
C ARG A 22 -10.44 2.25 -8.62
N VAL A 23 -10.53 1.40 -7.59
CA VAL A 23 -11.44 0.26 -7.54
C VAL A 23 -12.48 0.51 -6.45
N ASN A 24 -13.75 0.60 -6.85
CA ASN A 24 -14.97 0.81 -6.06
C ASN A 24 -14.88 1.00 -4.53
N ARG A 25 -14.76 2.29 -4.11
CA ARG A 25 -15.53 3.02 -3.07
C ARG A 25 -15.71 2.43 -1.64
N ILE A 26 -14.83 1.57 -1.12
CA ILE A 26 -14.84 1.32 0.33
C ILE A 26 -13.96 2.37 1.02
N THR A 27 -14.38 2.84 2.19
CA THR A 27 -13.62 3.85 2.95
C THR A 27 -13.36 3.37 4.37
N VAL A 28 -12.14 3.60 4.86
CA VAL A 28 -11.80 3.52 6.28
C VAL A 28 -11.47 4.92 6.77
N ARG A 29 -11.91 5.24 7.98
CA ARG A 29 -11.50 6.47 8.67
C ARG A 29 -10.39 6.13 9.65
N VAL A 30 -9.28 6.85 9.55
CA VAL A 30 -8.15 6.70 10.46
C VAL A 30 -7.83 8.04 11.10
N ASP A 31 -7.39 7.99 12.35
CA ASP A 31 -6.89 9.16 13.04
C ASP A 31 -5.40 9.36 12.71
N ASP A 32 -5.09 10.37 11.90
CA ASP A 32 -3.72 10.78 11.64
C ASP A 32 -3.24 11.70 12.78
N LYS A 33 -2.17 11.28 13.46
CA LYS A 33 -1.52 12.07 14.52
C LYS A 33 -0.32 12.81 13.95
N LYS A 34 -0.56 14.01 13.44
CA LYS A 34 0.55 14.90 13.04
C LYS A 34 1.13 15.60 14.27
N LYS A 35 2.28 15.13 14.74
CA LYS A 35 3.05 15.79 15.81
C LYS A 35 3.80 17.01 15.25
N SER A 36 3.46 18.21 15.74
CA SER A 36 4.28 19.41 15.58
C SER A 36 5.11 19.65 16.85
N LYS A 37 6.19 20.43 16.77
CA LYS A 37 7.08 20.77 17.91
C LYS A 37 6.36 21.32 19.15
N ARG A 38 5.09 21.75 19.03
CA ARG A 38 4.31 22.32 20.15
C ARG A 38 2.91 21.74 20.33
N ASN A 39 2.28 21.13 19.30
CA ASN A 39 0.90 20.62 19.37
C ASN A 39 0.78 19.24 18.69
N VAL A 40 -0.02 18.35 19.28
CA VAL A 40 -0.53 17.15 18.62
C VAL A 40 -1.84 17.54 17.95
N HIS A 41 -1.88 17.51 16.61
CA HIS A 41 -3.14 17.65 15.88
C HIS A 41 -3.60 16.25 15.50
N GLN A 42 -4.78 15.86 15.99
CA GLN A 42 -5.47 14.66 15.55
C GLN A 42 -6.42 15.08 14.44
N LYS A 43 -6.20 14.57 13.22
CA LYS A 43 -7.03 14.85 12.06
C LYS A 43 -7.59 13.53 11.54
N GLU A 44 -8.92 13.43 11.53
CA GLU A 44 -9.60 12.30 10.90
C GLU A 44 -9.31 12.34 9.39
N LYS A 45 -8.86 11.21 8.84
CA LYS A 45 -8.52 11.03 7.43
C LYS A 45 -9.36 9.90 6.87
N VAL A 46 -10.01 10.15 5.74
CA VAL A 46 -10.77 9.14 5.00
C VAL A 46 -9.85 8.54 3.94
N ILE A 47 -9.69 7.23 3.97
CA ILE A 47 -8.86 6.47 3.04
C ILE A 47 -9.78 5.61 2.18
N GLU A 48 -9.65 5.76 0.87
CA GLU A 48 -10.36 4.94 -0.11
C GLU A 48 -9.55 3.69 -0.43
N TYR A 49 -10.22 2.55 -0.46
CA TYR A 49 -9.65 1.29 -0.92
C TYR A 49 -10.70 0.41 -1.64
N GLY A 50 -10.22 -0.57 -2.39
CA GLY A 50 -11.06 -1.59 -3.01
C GLY A 50 -10.39 -2.96 -3.01
N PHE A 51 -11.21 -4.02 -2.93
CA PHE A 51 -10.75 -5.39 -3.17
C PHE A 51 -10.61 -5.64 -4.67
N VAL A 52 -9.49 -6.25 -5.06
CA VAL A 52 -9.14 -6.60 -6.43
C VAL A 52 -8.82 -8.08 -6.48
N GLU A 53 -9.67 -8.85 -7.16
CA GLU A 53 -9.33 -10.22 -7.53
C GLU A 53 -8.28 -10.19 -8.62
N ARG A 54 -7.17 -10.90 -8.39
CA ARG A 54 -6.08 -11.02 -9.35
C ARG A 54 -5.90 -12.47 -9.74
N ASP A 55 -5.74 -12.71 -11.02
CA ASP A 55 -5.46 -14.03 -11.57
C ASP A 55 -4.16 -14.03 -12.38
N LEU A 56 -3.72 -15.23 -12.77
CA LEU A 56 -2.46 -15.43 -13.48
C LEU A 56 -2.45 -14.80 -14.89
N TYR A 57 -3.60 -14.36 -15.40
CA TYR A 57 -3.77 -13.80 -16.73
C TYR A 57 -4.08 -12.30 -16.71
N ASP A 58 -4.02 -11.65 -15.54
CA ASP A 58 -4.22 -10.22 -15.42
C ASP A 58 -3.08 -9.46 -16.13
N GLU A 59 -3.41 -8.87 -17.28
CA GLU A 59 -2.48 -8.09 -18.09
C GLU A 59 -1.92 -6.87 -17.34
N ASN A 60 -2.59 -6.40 -16.28
CA ASN A 60 -2.10 -5.29 -15.44
C ASN A 60 -0.97 -5.70 -14.49
N LEU A 61 -0.64 -6.99 -14.41
CA LEU A 61 0.45 -7.53 -13.58
C LEU A 61 1.79 -7.63 -14.28
N PHE A 62 1.91 -7.13 -15.51
CA PHE A 62 3.17 -7.18 -16.24
C PHE A 62 4.30 -6.49 -15.44
N GLY A 63 5.34 -7.26 -15.08
CA GLY A 63 6.46 -6.80 -14.24
C GLY A 63 6.20 -6.76 -12.73
N ARG A 64 4.99 -7.10 -12.26
CA ARG A 64 4.58 -7.14 -10.83
C ARG A 64 4.09 -8.51 -10.39
N PHE A 65 3.98 -9.45 -11.32
CA PHE A 65 3.48 -10.81 -11.12
C PHE A 65 4.16 -11.55 -9.95
N GLU A 66 5.47 -11.35 -9.82
CA GLU A 66 6.27 -11.97 -8.76
C GLU A 66 5.81 -11.57 -7.36
N LEU A 67 5.13 -10.44 -7.17
CA LEU A 67 4.60 -10.02 -5.86
C LEU A 67 3.28 -10.72 -5.51
N TYR A 68 2.35 -10.78 -6.47
CA TYR A 68 1.00 -11.29 -6.24
C TYR A 68 0.91 -12.82 -6.23
N PHE A 69 1.96 -13.49 -6.71
CA PHE A 69 2.05 -14.95 -6.77
C PHE A 69 3.36 -15.49 -6.18
N ALA A 70 4.10 -14.68 -5.41
CA ALA A 70 5.24 -15.17 -4.61
C ALA A 70 4.77 -16.08 -3.46
N ASP A 71 5.65 -16.98 -3.05
CA ASP A 71 5.55 -17.63 -1.75
C ASP A 71 5.99 -16.70 -0.60
N ARG A 72 5.74 -17.13 0.64
CA ARG A 72 6.02 -16.31 1.84
C ARG A 72 7.50 -15.96 1.98
N ASP A 73 8.41 -16.88 1.67
CA ASP A 73 9.85 -16.67 1.78
C ASP A 73 10.34 -15.62 0.77
N ALA A 74 9.81 -15.64 -0.45
CA ALA A 74 10.09 -14.65 -1.48
C ALA A 74 9.58 -13.25 -1.10
N LEU A 75 8.41 -13.16 -0.45
CA LEU A 75 7.91 -11.87 0.07
C LEU A 75 8.84 -11.31 1.15
N LEU A 76 9.26 -12.14 2.11
CA LEU A 76 10.18 -11.75 3.20
C LEU A 76 11.53 -11.25 2.68
N GLN A 77 12.06 -11.86 1.61
CA GLN A 77 13.32 -11.41 0.98
C GLN A 77 13.21 -10.03 0.32
N GLN A 78 11.99 -9.59 -0.01
CA GLN A 78 11.75 -8.29 -0.63
C GLN A 78 11.44 -7.18 0.38
N ASP A 79 11.32 -7.51 1.67
CA ASP A 79 11.10 -6.50 2.70
C ASP A 79 12.26 -5.50 2.76
N ARG A 80 11.92 -4.22 2.66
CA ARG A 80 12.90 -3.11 2.70
C ARG A 80 12.77 -2.24 3.95
N PHE A 81 11.76 -2.47 4.79
CA PHE A 81 11.54 -1.66 5.99
C PHE A 81 11.98 -2.39 7.26
N GLY A 82 11.85 -3.72 7.34
CA GLY A 82 12.33 -4.51 8.48
C GLY A 82 11.51 -4.31 9.75
N ASP A 83 10.26 -3.87 9.64
CA ASP A 83 9.39 -3.64 10.78
C ASP A 83 8.76 -4.97 11.24
N GLU A 84 9.05 -5.39 12.47
CA GLU A 84 8.43 -6.57 13.08
C GLU A 84 7.09 -6.18 13.73
N ILE A 85 5.99 -6.35 13.00
CA ILE A 85 4.63 -6.08 13.49
C ILE A 85 3.66 -7.20 13.10
N ALA A 86 2.68 -7.45 13.97
CA ALA A 86 1.59 -8.38 13.75
C ALA A 86 0.26 -7.78 14.23
N PHE A 87 -0.80 -7.95 13.44
CA PHE A 87 -2.12 -7.38 13.71
C PHE A 87 -3.15 -8.40 14.23
N GLY A 88 -2.77 -9.68 14.36
CA GLY A 88 -3.70 -10.78 14.58
C GLY A 88 -4.35 -11.25 13.28
N GLU A 89 -5.25 -12.22 13.36
CA GLU A 89 -5.91 -12.79 12.19
C GLU A 89 -6.66 -11.72 11.36
N LEU A 90 -6.40 -11.69 10.06
CA LEU A 90 -6.99 -10.76 9.10
C LEU A 90 -7.96 -11.51 8.18
N ALA A 91 -9.21 -11.65 8.61
CA ALA A 91 -10.20 -12.51 7.95
C ALA A 91 -10.65 -12.01 6.56
N ASP A 92 -10.66 -10.68 6.36
CA ASP A 92 -11.15 -10.03 5.13
C ASP A 92 -10.38 -8.73 4.84
N GLU A 93 -10.62 -8.15 3.65
CA GLU A 93 -9.96 -6.92 3.19
C GLU A 93 -10.25 -5.71 4.09
N HIS A 94 -11.37 -5.69 4.81
CA HIS A 94 -11.72 -4.59 5.70
C HIS A 94 -10.88 -4.65 6.97
N ALA A 95 -10.72 -5.83 7.57
CA ALA A 95 -9.81 -6.05 8.69
C ALA A 95 -8.37 -5.64 8.33
N VAL A 96 -7.92 -6.02 7.13
CA VAL A 96 -6.62 -5.60 6.58
C VAL A 96 -6.52 -4.08 6.51
N ALA A 97 -7.49 -3.41 5.87
CA ALA A 97 -7.51 -1.97 5.70
C ALA A 97 -7.48 -1.24 7.05
N THR A 98 -8.32 -1.65 8.01
CA THR A 98 -8.36 -1.05 9.34
C THR A 98 -7.02 -1.20 10.06
N ALA A 99 -6.42 -2.39 10.03
CA ALA A 99 -5.15 -2.65 10.70
C ALA A 99 -4.01 -1.83 10.08
N ILE A 100 -3.80 -1.96 8.77
CA ILE A 100 -2.64 -1.38 8.11
C ILE A 100 -2.74 0.14 8.02
N PHE A 101 -3.92 0.70 7.73
CA PHE A 101 -4.05 2.15 7.58
C PHE A 101 -3.94 2.88 8.91
N SER A 102 -4.37 2.28 10.02
CA SER A 102 -4.10 2.84 11.35
C SER A 102 -2.61 2.84 11.67
N TYR A 103 -1.89 1.77 11.35
CA TYR A 103 -0.44 1.72 11.51
C TYR A 103 0.28 2.75 10.63
N LEU A 104 -0.07 2.83 9.34
CA LEU A 104 0.49 3.83 8.43
C LEU A 104 0.16 5.26 8.89
N ALA A 105 -1.02 5.52 9.46
CA ALA A 105 -1.36 6.84 9.99
C ALA A 105 -0.50 7.24 11.19
N GLU A 106 -0.04 6.28 11.99
CA GLU A 106 0.81 6.55 13.14
C GLU A 106 2.29 6.69 12.76
N HIS A 107 2.78 5.83 11.85
CA HIS A 107 4.22 5.71 11.58
C HIS A 107 4.66 6.30 10.24
N TYR A 108 3.76 6.33 9.25
CA TYR A 108 4.08 6.65 7.85
C TYR A 108 2.97 7.46 7.17
N SER A 109 2.45 8.50 7.84
CA SER A 109 1.22 9.18 7.41
C SER A 109 1.31 9.81 6.01
N GLN A 110 2.52 10.10 5.53
CA GLN A 110 2.79 10.53 4.16
C GLN A 110 2.34 9.52 3.09
N PHE A 111 2.37 8.22 3.37
CA PHE A 111 1.93 7.19 2.41
C PHE A 111 0.42 7.19 2.22
N LEU A 112 -0.32 7.77 3.15
CA LEU A 112 -1.77 7.88 3.07
C LEU A 112 -2.22 9.16 2.38
N GLU A 113 -1.31 10.11 2.08
CA GLU A 113 -1.66 11.39 1.44
C GLU A 113 -2.24 11.18 0.04
N GLU A 114 -1.79 10.14 -0.65
CA GLU A 114 -2.26 9.77 -1.98
C GLU A 114 -3.14 8.50 -1.88
N THR A 115 -4.45 8.67 -2.08
CA THR A 115 -5.45 7.59 -2.16
C THR A 115 -5.97 7.49 -3.60
N PRO A 116 -6.41 6.31 -4.09
CA PRO A 116 -6.86 5.13 -3.36
C PRO A 116 -5.87 3.94 -3.32
N PHE A 117 -6.18 2.94 -2.49
CA PHE A 117 -5.45 1.67 -2.36
C PHE A 117 -6.19 0.49 -2.99
N ALA A 118 -5.46 -0.50 -3.48
CA ALA A 118 -5.99 -1.80 -3.87
C ALA A 118 -5.56 -2.86 -2.86
N ILE A 119 -6.48 -3.72 -2.44
CA ILE A 119 -6.20 -4.90 -1.61
C ILE A 119 -6.51 -6.14 -2.43
N SER A 120 -5.60 -7.10 -2.43
CA SER A 120 -5.75 -8.36 -3.14
C SER A 120 -5.26 -9.51 -2.27
N TYR A 121 -5.73 -10.72 -2.55
CA TYR A 121 -5.31 -11.91 -1.82
C TYR A 121 -4.33 -12.73 -2.67
N ASN A 122 -3.15 -13.03 -2.12
CA ASN A 122 -2.20 -13.98 -2.67
C ASN A 122 -2.45 -15.35 -2.01
N PRO A 123 -3.01 -16.33 -2.75
CA PRO A 123 -3.31 -17.65 -2.19
C PRO A 123 -2.09 -18.56 -1.98
N ILE A 124 -0.94 -18.24 -2.59
CA ILE A 124 0.29 -19.04 -2.48
C ILE A 124 0.99 -18.75 -1.16
N ALA A 125 1.11 -17.47 -0.81
CA ALA A 125 1.69 -17.03 0.46
C ALA A 125 0.67 -16.97 1.61
N GLU A 126 -0.61 -17.20 1.35
CA GLU A 126 -1.72 -16.93 2.26
C GLU A 126 -1.62 -15.52 2.89
N ALA A 127 -1.43 -14.53 2.02
CA ALA A 127 -1.14 -13.15 2.41
C ALA A 127 -2.03 -12.15 1.67
N TRP A 128 -2.34 -11.05 2.35
CA TRP A 128 -2.98 -9.88 1.78
C TRP A 128 -1.92 -8.95 1.20
N ILE A 129 -2.09 -8.58 -0.07
CA ILE A 129 -1.23 -7.63 -0.76
C ILE A 129 -1.98 -6.32 -0.92
N ILE A 130 -1.45 -5.26 -0.31
CA ILE A 130 -1.95 -3.89 -0.40
C ILE A 130 -1.04 -3.13 -1.34
N GLU A 131 -1.63 -2.51 -2.35
CA GLU A 131 -0.96 -1.64 -3.33
C GLU A 131 -1.50 -0.22 -3.19
N GLY A 132 -0.60 0.77 -3.15
CA GLY A 132 -0.93 2.19 -3.08
C GLY A 132 0.02 3.04 -3.87
N THR A 133 -0.29 4.33 -4.01
CA THR A 133 0.61 5.32 -4.61
C THR A 133 1.43 6.03 -3.53
N LEU A 134 2.70 6.30 -3.82
CA LEU A 134 3.56 7.13 -2.99
C LEU A 134 3.49 8.60 -3.40
N PRO A 135 3.72 9.54 -2.46
CA PRO A 135 3.73 10.97 -2.78
C PRO A 135 4.83 11.33 -3.80
N PRO A 136 4.73 12.51 -4.44
CA PRO A 136 5.75 12.98 -5.39
C PRO A 136 7.17 12.95 -4.79
N GLY A 137 8.14 12.47 -5.58
CA GLY A 137 9.55 12.35 -5.19
C GLY A 137 10.04 10.93 -4.90
N TRP A 138 9.18 9.93 -5.02
CA TRP A 138 9.54 8.50 -5.01
C TRP A 138 9.48 7.95 -6.44
N LEU A 139 10.61 7.51 -7.02
CA LEU A 139 10.63 6.99 -8.40
C LEU A 139 9.84 5.68 -8.47
N GLY A 140 9.00 5.53 -9.49
CA GLY A 140 8.06 4.42 -9.65
C GLY A 140 6.74 4.59 -8.89
N GLY A 141 6.67 5.50 -7.91
CA GLY A 141 5.41 6.03 -7.38
C GLY A 141 4.47 5.06 -6.69
N VAL A 142 4.91 3.85 -6.32
CA VAL A 142 4.04 2.82 -5.72
C VAL A 142 4.62 2.21 -4.44
N ILE A 143 3.72 1.80 -3.57
CA ILE A 143 4.00 1.03 -2.36
C ILE A 143 3.25 -0.29 -2.39
N TYR A 144 3.93 -1.35 -1.97
CA TYR A 144 3.39 -2.68 -1.74
C TYR A 144 3.59 -3.06 -0.27
N ILE A 145 2.55 -3.65 0.31
CA ILE A 145 2.59 -4.17 1.67
C ILE A 145 2.01 -5.58 1.61
N ALA A 146 2.70 -6.55 2.20
CA ALA A 146 2.20 -7.92 2.33
C ALA A 146 1.99 -8.24 3.82
N LEU A 147 0.77 -8.65 4.17
CA LEU A 147 0.41 -9.09 5.53
C LEU A 147 -0.03 -10.55 5.50
N ALA A 148 0.54 -11.38 6.36
CA ALA A 148 0.09 -12.77 6.51
C ALA A 148 -1.37 -12.80 7.00
N LYS A 149 -2.21 -13.64 6.41
CA LYS A 149 -3.63 -13.73 6.76
C LYS A 149 -3.85 -14.25 8.18
N GLU A 150 -3.08 -15.27 8.59
CA GLU A 150 -3.31 -16.02 9.82
C GLU A 150 -3.03 -15.21 11.10
N ASN A 151 -2.05 -14.31 11.07
CA ASN A 151 -1.54 -13.61 12.25
C ASN A 151 -1.30 -12.11 12.02
N GLY A 152 -1.54 -11.63 10.79
CA GLY A 152 -1.36 -10.23 10.42
C GLY A 152 0.11 -9.80 10.44
N GLU A 153 1.05 -10.74 10.41
CA GLU A 153 2.48 -10.43 10.38
C GLU A 153 2.84 -9.67 9.10
N LEU A 154 3.59 -8.58 9.24
CA LEU A 154 4.16 -7.85 8.11
C LEU A 154 5.25 -8.68 7.46
N LEU A 155 4.95 -9.23 6.29
CA LEU A 155 5.88 -10.03 5.50
C LEU A 155 6.76 -9.18 4.62
N MET A 156 6.24 -8.05 4.15
CA MET A 156 6.96 -7.17 3.25
C MET A 156 6.37 -5.78 3.30
N MET A 157 7.23 -4.77 3.33
CA MET A 157 6.91 -3.44 2.86
C MET A 157 7.94 -3.04 1.80
N TYR A 158 7.46 -2.68 0.62
CA TYR A 158 8.31 -2.33 -0.52
C TYR A 158 7.81 -1.05 -1.18
N GLY A 159 8.65 -0.01 -1.20
CA GLY A 159 8.44 1.19 -1.98
C GLY A 159 9.45 1.27 -3.12
N THR A 160 8.99 1.61 -4.33
CA THR A 160 9.90 1.97 -5.42
C THR A 160 10.51 3.34 -5.07
N ARG A 161 11.84 3.44 -5.12
CA ARG A 161 12.61 4.65 -4.79
C ARG A 161 13.06 5.35 -6.05
#